data_AF-A0A924EQU7-F1
#
_entry.id   AF-A0A924EQU7-F1
#
_cell.length_a   1.000
_cell.length_b   1.000
_cell.length_c   1.000
_cell.angle_alpha   90.00
_cell.angle_beta   90.00
_cell.angle_gamma   90.00
#
_symmetry.space_group_name_H-M   'P 1'
#
loop_
_entity.id
_entity.type
_entity.pdbx_description
1 polymer ?
#
loop_
_entity_poly.entity_id
_entity_poly.type
_entity_poly.pdbx_seq_one_letter_code
_entity_poly.pdbx_strand_id
1 'polypeptide(L)' 'MNSNLINSIGLVFDIIGVILLFKYGLPSEVSKTGAIGLIMEQTDESEVAKWRKYNLFSKIGLSFILVGFLFQLVSNFIN' A
#
# COMPACT_ATOMS: atom_id res chain seq x y z
N MET A 1 -6.42 -16.31 23.79
CA MET A 1 -5.37 -15.41 23.26
C MET A 1 -5.79 -13.99 23.62
N ASN A 2 -4.91 -13.13 24.11
CA ASN A 2 -5.30 -11.83 24.67
C ASN A 2 -5.73 -10.89 23.53
N SER A 3 -7.03 -10.60 23.38
CA SER A 3 -7.59 -9.81 22.27
C SER A 3 -6.87 -8.47 22.10
N ASN A 4 -6.53 -7.82 23.22
CA ASN A 4 -5.75 -6.58 23.25
C ASN A 4 -4.39 -6.69 22.53
N LEU A 5 -3.74 -7.85 22.58
CA LEU A 5 -2.47 -8.08 21.92
C LEU A 5 -2.63 -8.18 20.40
N ILE A 6 -3.68 -8.86 19.93
CA ILE A 6 -3.99 -9.00 18.49
C ILE A 6 -4.37 -7.63 17.90
N ASN A 7 -5.19 -6.86 18.63
CA ASN A 7 -5.55 -5.50 18.25
C ASN A 7 -4.32 -4.59 18.15
N SER A 8 -3.45 -4.62 19.16
CA SER A 8 -2.20 -3.84 19.17
C SER A 8 -1.28 -4.19 18.00
N ILE A 9 -1.16 -5.49 17.66
CA ILE A 9 -0.39 -5.92 16.49
C ILE A 9 -1.04 -5.36 15.22
N GLY A 10 -2.36 -5.46 15.07
CA GLY A 10 -3.08 -4.90 13.92
C GLY A 10 -2.85 -3.40 13.74
N LEU A 11 -2.91 -2.61 14.83
CA LEU A 11 -2.62 -1.18 14.83
C LEU A 11 -1.18 -0.87 14.37
N VAL A 12 -0.19 -1.64 14.82
CA VAL A 12 1.21 -1.46 14.36
C VAL A 12 1.34 -1.72 12.86
N PHE A 13 0.67 -2.76 12.35
CA PHE A 13 0.64 -3.05 10.91
C PHE A 13 0.01 -1.91 10.10
N ASP A 14 -1.09 -1.33 10.59
CA ASP A 14 -1.75 -0.20 9.93
C ASP A 14 -0.85 1.05 9.90
N ILE A 15 -0.18 1.37 11.02
CA ILE A 15 0.74 2.50 11.09
C ILE A 15 1.89 2.33 10.09
N ILE A 16 2.50 1.15 10.04
CA ILE A 16 3.58 0.85 9.08
C ILE A 16 3.05 0.97 7.64
N GLY A 17 1.87 0.43 7.37
CA GLY A 17 1.23 0.50 6.06
C GLY A 17 0.94 1.93 5.62
N VAL A 18 0.45 2.78 6.52
CA VAL A 18 0.20 4.21 6.25
C VAL A 18 1.51 4.96 6.01
N ILE A 19 2.57 4.71 6.79
CA ILE A 19 3.89 5.31 6.56
C ILE A 19 4.44 4.93 5.17
N LEU A 20 4.28 3.67 4.76
CA LEU A 20 4.65 3.22 3.42
C LEU A 20 3.84 3.94 2.34
N LEU A 21 2.53 4.07 2.51
CA LEU A 21 1.70 4.81 1.55
C LEU A 21 2.02 6.32 1.51
N PHE A 22 2.36 6.94 2.65
CA PHE A 22 2.79 8.34 2.68
C PHE A 22 4.13 8.54 1.94
N LYS A 23 5.05 7.59 2.07
CA LYS A 23 6.37 7.67 1.44
C LYS A 23 6.37 7.32 -0.04
N TYR A 24 5.60 6.31 -0.44
CA TYR A 24 5.62 5.77 -1.81
C TYR A 24 4.38 6.15 -2.63
N GLY A 25 3.38 6.77 -2.01
CA GLY A 25 2.11 7.12 -2.64
C GLY A 25 1.14 5.93 -2.68
N LEU A 26 -0.08 6.20 -3.18
CA LEU A 26 -1.05 5.14 -3.49
C LEU A 26 -0.65 4.42 -4.79
N PRO A 27 -0.90 3.11 -4.89
CA PRO A 27 -0.65 2.39 -6.14
C PRO A 27 -1.57 2.95 -7.23
N SER A 28 -1.00 3.65 -8.20
CA SER A 28 -1.76 4.21 -9.31
C SER A 28 -1.96 3.16 -10.40
N GLU A 29 -3.19 2.72 -10.63
CA GLU A 29 -3.58 1.98 -11.84
C GLU A 29 -4.15 2.95 -12.89
N VAL A 30 -3.31 3.80 -13.47
CA VAL A 30 -3.73 4.58 -14.64
C VAL A 30 -3.21 3.89 -15.90
N SER A 31 -4.01 2.95 -16.41
CA SER A 31 -4.28 2.75 -17.84
C SER A 31 -5.07 1.45 -18.06
N LYS A 32 -6.38 1.57 -18.32
CA LYS A 32 -7.11 0.55 -19.10
C LYS A 32 -7.60 1.03 -20.47
N THR A 33 -7.69 2.36 -20.76
CA THR A 33 -7.82 2.88 -22.15
C THR A 33 -7.73 4.43 -22.37
N GLY A 34 -7.73 5.30 -21.35
CA GLY A 34 -7.89 6.76 -21.59
C GLY A 34 -6.59 7.56 -21.60
N ALA A 35 -6.08 7.90 -22.79
CA ALA A 35 -4.86 8.68 -23.00
C ALA A 35 -4.87 10.04 -22.28
N ILE A 36 -3.84 10.34 -21.48
CA ILE A 36 -3.40 11.71 -21.17
C ILE A 36 -1.87 11.69 -21.03
N GLY A 37 -1.20 12.33 -21.99
CA GLY A 37 0.25 12.53 -21.99
C GLY A 37 0.86 12.26 -23.37
N LEU A 38 0.87 13.28 -24.22
CA LEU A 38 1.92 13.42 -25.23
C LEU A 38 3.26 13.48 -24.49
N ILE A 39 3.85 12.33 -24.17
CA ILE A 39 5.25 12.27 -23.75
C ILE A 39 6.04 11.99 -25.02
N MET A 40 6.50 13.09 -25.63
CA MET A 40 7.48 13.08 -26.69
C MET A 40 8.59 12.08 -26.36
N GLU A 41 8.92 11.23 -27.34
CA GLU A 41 10.24 10.65 -27.60
C GLU A 41 11.26 10.83 -26.46
N GLN A 42 11.22 9.95 -25.45
CA GLN A 42 12.32 9.48 -24.58
C GLN A 42 11.73 9.00 -23.24
N THR A 43 11.11 7.82 -23.25
CA THR A 43 10.79 7.12 -22.01
C THR A 43 12.12 6.69 -21.37
N ASP A 44 12.62 7.49 -20.45
CA ASP A 44 13.84 7.17 -19.70
C ASP A 44 13.61 5.88 -18.89
N GLU A 45 14.36 4.82 -19.21
CA GLU A 45 14.26 3.52 -18.52
C GLU A 45 14.44 3.66 -17.00
N SER A 46 15.19 4.69 -16.56
CA SER A 46 15.42 4.96 -15.14
C SER A 46 14.15 5.41 -14.41
N GLU A 47 13.27 6.18 -15.06
CA GLU A 47 11.99 6.62 -14.50
C GLU A 47 10.98 5.48 -14.44
N VAL A 48 10.96 4.60 -15.45
CA VAL A 48 10.14 3.38 -15.45
C VAL A 48 10.54 2.44 -14.31
N ALA A 49 11.84 2.27 -14.08
CA ALA A 49 12.35 1.44 -12.99
C ALA A 49 11.99 2.00 -11.60
N LYS A 50 12.04 3.32 -11.42
CA LYS A 50 11.58 3.99 -10.19
C LYS A 50 10.08 3.79 -9.98
N TRP A 51 9.28 4.01 -11.02
CA TRP A 51 7.82 3.83 -10.94
C TRP A 51 7.43 2.41 -10.51
N ARG A 52 8.07 1.38 -11.08
CA ARG A 52 7.82 -0.03 -10.69
C ARG A 52 8.10 -0.29 -9.21
N LYS A 53 9.22 0.23 -8.70
CA LYS A 53 9.59 0.09 -7.28
C LYS A 53 8.56 0.79 -6.39
N TYR A 54 8.22 2.04 -6.71
CA TYR A 54 7.25 2.81 -5.93
C TYR A 54 5.89 2.11 -5.93
N ASN A 55 5.39 1.69 -7.09
CA ASN A 55 4.12 0.96 -7.19
C ASN A 55 4.12 -0.34 -6.37
N LEU A 56 5.24 -1.07 -6.35
CA LEU A 56 5.37 -2.28 -5.52
C LEU A 56 5.31 -1.95 -4.03
N PHE A 57 6.06 -0.95 -3.56
CA PHE A 57 6.05 -0.54 -2.15
C PHE A 57 4.68 0.02 -1.73
N SER A 58 3.98 0.73 -2.61
CA SER A 58 2.61 1.19 -2.39
C SER A 58 1.64 0.02 -2.24
N LYS A 59 1.75 -1.01 -3.08
CA LYS A 59 0.94 -2.24 -2.94
C LYS A 59 1.24 -2.98 -1.64
N ILE A 60 2.51 -3.07 -1.25
CA ILE A 60 2.90 -3.67 0.03
C ILE A 60 2.30 -2.87 1.20
N GLY A 61 2.41 -1.54 1.19
CA GLY A 61 1.83 -0.67 2.22
C GLY A 61 0.32 -0.86 2.35
N LEU A 62 -0.40 -0.94 1.23
CA LEU A 62 -1.84 -1.21 1.22
C LEU A 62 -2.17 -2.59 1.80
N SER A 63 -1.41 -3.62 1.45
CA SER A 63 -1.58 -4.97 2.01
C SER A 63 -1.35 -5.00 3.52
N PHE A 64 -0.38 -4.22 4.03
CA PHE A 64 -0.14 -4.09 5.47
C PHE A 64 -1.35 -3.51 6.21
N ILE A 65 -1.97 -2.46 5.66
CA ILE A 65 -3.21 -1.86 6.23
C ILE A 65 -4.36 -2.88 6.18
N LEU A 66 -4.52 -3.59 5.08
CA LEU A 66 -5.60 -4.59 4.98
C LEU A 66 -5.43 -5.71 6.00
N VAL A 67 -4.20 -6.22 6.17
CA VAL A 67 -3.92 -7.29 7.16
C VAL A 67 -4.06 -6.76 8.59
N GLY A 68 -3.58 -5.55 8.88
CA GLY A 68 -3.70 -4.91 10.19
C GLY A 68 -5.15 -4.71 10.60
N PHE A 69 -5.96 -4.18 9.69
CA PHE A 69 -7.41 -4.05 9.87
C PHE A 69 -8.10 -5.40 10.05
N LEU A 70 -7.73 -6.44 9.29
CA LEU A 70 -8.27 -7.79 9.49
C LEU A 70 -7.93 -8.36 10.87
N PHE A 71 -6.73 -8.11 11.38
CA PHE A 71 -6.37 -8.51 12.75
C PHE A 71 -7.19 -7.76 13.81
N GLN A 72 -7.44 -6.46 13.63
CA GLN A 72 -8.33 -5.70 14.50
C GLN A 72 -9.76 -6.23 14.46
N LEU A 73 -10.28 -6.57 13.27
CA LEU A 73 -11.60 -7.17 13.11
C LEU A 73 -11.70 -8.50 13.83
N VAL A 74 -10.76 -9.42 13.57
CA VAL A 74 -10.73 -10.74 14.23
C VAL A 74 -10.61 -10.59 15.75
N SER A 75 -9.80 -9.64 16.21
CA SER A 75 -9.71 -9.32 17.64
C SER A 75 -11.04 -8.84 18.22
N ASN A 76 -11.87 -8.15 17.45
CA ASN A 76 -13.18 -7.70 17.90
C ASN A 76 -14.16 -8.87 18.06
N PHE A 77 -14.13 -9.84 17.15
CA PHE A 77 -14.98 -11.05 17.20
C PHE A 77 -14.56 -12.08 18.25
N ILE A 78 -13.27 -12.10 18.62
CA ILE A 78 -12.73 -12.99 19.67
C ILE A 78 -12.81 -12.33 21.06
N ASN A 79 -13.18 -11.04 21.12
CA ASN A 79 -13.35 -10.31 22.38
C ASN A 79 -14.63 -10.70 23.13
#